data_AF-A0A534U3P6-F1
#
_entry.id   AF-A0A534U3P6-F1
#
_cell.length_a   1.000
_cell.length_b   1.000
_cell.length_c   1.000
_cell.angle_alpha   90.00
_cell.angle_beta   90.00
_cell.angle_gamma   90.00
#
_symmetry.space_group_name_H-M   'P 1'
#
loop_
_entity.id
_entity.type
_entity.pdbx_description
1 polymer ?
#
loop_
_entity_poly.entity_id
_entity_poly.type
_entity_poly.pdbx_seq_one_letter_code
_entity_poly.pdbx_strand_id
1 'polypeptide(L)'
;MLAAELATSARCRAWAVSAEGVAIFAAATVVLGALALVESSARGPLLPLQLASAPMGAWTGALLVMLHAGALPRLSSALASRASASLGRMGYSIYLVHAPLAQLVYQYLVAPISWPAACRPMIMVTLGALVTVLVAYPFYRLVERPFHLLSRRL
;
A
#
# COMPACT_ATOMS: atom_id res chain seq x y z
N MET A 1 -19.54 -39.07 5.84
CA MET A 1 -18.07 -39.30 5.78
C MET A 1 -17.42 -38.57 4.61
N LEU A 2 -17.86 -38.76 3.36
CA LEU A 2 -17.26 -38.16 2.16
C LEU A 2 -17.12 -36.62 2.19
N ALA A 3 -18.13 -35.89 2.69
CA ALA A 3 -18.10 -34.43 2.80
C ALA A 3 -17.06 -33.90 3.79
N ALA A 4 -16.75 -34.66 4.84
CA ALA A 4 -15.75 -34.29 5.82
C ALA A 4 -14.34 -34.44 5.22
N GLU A 5 -14.05 -35.54 4.52
CA GLU A 5 -12.76 -35.76 3.84
C GLU A 5 -12.49 -34.79 2.70
N LEU A 6 -13.53 -34.38 1.95
CA LEU A 6 -13.40 -33.32 0.95
C LEU A 6 -13.05 -31.98 1.61
N ALA A 7 -13.62 -31.67 2.78
CA ALA A 7 -13.32 -30.44 3.51
C ALA A 7 -11.93 -30.44 4.16
N THR A 8 -11.37 -31.59 4.55
CA THR A 8 -10.00 -31.71 5.05
C THR A 8 -8.98 -31.65 3.92
N SER A 9 -9.22 -32.34 2.80
CA SER A 9 -8.31 -32.32 1.65
C SER A 9 -8.27 -30.96 0.93
N ALA A 10 -9.37 -30.21 0.92
CA ALA A 10 -9.38 -28.82 0.46
C ALA A 10 -8.57 -27.90 1.38
N ARG A 11 -8.68 -28.09 2.71
CA ARG A 11 -7.89 -27.34 3.70
C ARG A 11 -6.40 -27.66 3.63
N CYS A 12 -6.01 -28.92 3.50
CA CYS A 12 -4.60 -29.30 3.35
C CYS A 12 -3.98 -28.77 2.05
N ARG A 13 -4.72 -28.78 0.93
CA ARG A 13 -4.26 -28.15 -0.33
C ARG A 13 -4.15 -26.64 -0.22
N ALA A 14 -5.11 -25.97 0.42
CA ALA A 14 -5.02 -24.53 0.68
C ALA A 14 -3.81 -24.16 1.57
N TRP A 15 -3.45 -25.02 2.52
CA TRP A 15 -2.30 -24.82 3.39
C TRP A 15 -0.96 -25.08 2.70
N ALA A 16 -0.84 -26.12 1.88
CA ALA A 16 0.38 -26.40 1.11
C ALA A 16 0.69 -25.29 0.09
N VAL A 17 -0.36 -24.78 -0.59
CA VAL A 17 -0.25 -23.61 -1.49
C VAL A 17 0.15 -22.34 -0.71
N SER A 18 -0.14 -22.26 0.60
CA SER A 18 0.21 -21.09 1.40
C SER A 18 1.69 -21.00 1.76
N ALA A 19 2.38 -22.10 2.07
CA ALA A 19 3.78 -22.04 2.51
C ALA A 19 4.72 -21.73 1.34
N GLU A 20 4.54 -22.41 0.20
CA GLU A 20 5.31 -22.14 -1.02
C GLU A 20 4.98 -20.77 -1.59
N GLY A 21 3.69 -20.38 -1.62
CA GLY A 21 3.28 -19.05 -2.06
C GLY A 21 3.87 -17.92 -1.22
N VAL A 22 3.96 -18.11 0.10
CA VAL A 22 4.60 -17.14 1.01
C VAL A 22 6.10 -17.05 0.78
N ALA A 23 6.79 -18.18 0.57
CA ALA A 23 8.22 -18.17 0.26
C ALA A 23 8.50 -17.47 -1.08
N ILE A 24 7.72 -17.77 -2.12
CA ILE A 24 7.84 -17.14 -3.44
C ILE A 24 7.60 -15.63 -3.34
N PHE A 25 6.57 -15.20 -2.61
CA PHE A 25 6.29 -13.78 -2.42
C PHE A 25 7.36 -13.05 -1.61
N ALA A 26 7.87 -13.68 -0.54
CA ALA A 26 8.97 -13.11 0.23
C ALA A 26 10.23 -12.96 -0.65
N ALA A 27 10.57 -13.97 -1.45
CA ALA A 27 11.67 -13.90 -2.41
C ALA A 27 11.43 -12.80 -3.45
N ALA A 28 10.23 -12.71 -4.03
CA ALA A 28 9.86 -11.65 -4.97
C ALA A 28 9.96 -10.26 -4.32
N THR A 29 9.56 -10.12 -3.06
CA THR A 29 9.69 -8.86 -2.30
C THR A 29 11.14 -8.43 -2.17
N VAL A 30 12.02 -9.36 -1.80
CA VAL A 30 13.46 -9.11 -1.66
C VAL A 30 14.08 -8.74 -3.01
N VAL A 31 13.74 -9.47 -4.07
CA VAL A 31 14.24 -9.22 -5.43
C VAL A 31 13.76 -7.86 -5.96
N LEU A 32 12.47 -7.55 -5.84
CA LEU A 32 11.91 -6.27 -6.31
C LEU A 32 12.45 -5.09 -5.48
N GLY A 33 12.64 -5.28 -4.17
CA GLY A 33 13.30 -4.29 -3.31
C GLY A 33 14.75 -4.04 -3.72
N ALA A 34 15.51 -5.11 -4.02
CA ALA A 34 16.88 -5.01 -4.51
C ALA A 34 16.94 -4.32 -5.88
N LEU A 35 16.04 -4.66 -6.81
CA LEU A 35 15.95 -4.02 -8.12
C LEU A 35 15.62 -2.52 -7.99
N ALA A 36 14.68 -2.15 -7.12
CA ALA A 36 14.35 -0.76 -6.86
C ALA A 36 15.54 0.02 -6.26
N LEU A 37 16.33 -0.62 -5.39
CA LEU A 37 17.58 -0.06 -4.82
C LEU A 37 18.64 0.14 -5.91
N VAL A 38 18.88 -0.88 -6.74
CA VAL A 38 19.83 -0.81 -7.87
C VAL A 38 19.40 0.28 -8.85
N GLU A 39 18.12 0.31 -9.22
CA GLU A 39 17.56 1.34 -10.10
C GLU A 39 17.77 2.73 -9.50
N SER A 40 17.47 2.93 -8.21
CA SER A 40 17.68 4.21 -7.52
C SER A 40 19.14 4.68 -7.51
N SER A 41 20.08 3.74 -7.47
CA SER A 41 21.53 4.02 -7.53
C SER A 41 22.06 4.26 -8.94
N ALA A 42 21.39 3.71 -9.95
CA ALA A 42 21.79 3.79 -11.36
C ALA A 42 21.06 4.91 -12.14
N ARG A 43 20.22 5.72 -11.49
CA ARG A 43 19.37 6.74 -12.15
C ARG A 43 20.21 7.78 -12.90
N GLY A 44 20.32 7.57 -14.20
CA GLY A 44 20.31 8.65 -15.19
C GLY A 44 18.87 9.16 -15.43
N PRO A 45 18.72 10.36 -16.01
CA PRO A 45 17.44 11.08 -16.15
C PRO A 45 16.41 10.48 -17.14
N LEU A 46 16.57 9.24 -17.63
CA LEU A 46 15.88 8.76 -18.84
C LEU A 46 14.80 7.68 -18.63
N LEU A 47 14.64 7.12 -17.43
CA LEU A 47 13.60 6.11 -17.22
C LEU A 47 12.23 6.76 -16.98
N PRO A 48 11.21 6.45 -17.80
CA PRO A 48 9.85 6.88 -17.55
C PRO A 48 9.37 6.42 -16.17
N LEU A 49 8.72 7.32 -15.43
CA LEU A 49 8.25 7.06 -14.07
C LEU A 49 7.34 5.82 -13.97
N GLN A 50 6.62 5.49 -15.06
CA GLN A 50 5.76 4.31 -15.11
C GLN A 50 6.54 3.01 -14.99
N LEU A 51 7.68 2.88 -15.67
CA LEU A 51 8.50 1.67 -15.63
C LEU A 51 9.12 1.46 -14.24
N ALA A 52 9.55 2.55 -13.60
CA ALA A 52 10.05 2.53 -12.23
C ALA A 52 8.99 2.06 -11.21
N SER A 53 7.70 2.26 -11.52
CA SER A 53 6.58 1.86 -10.64
C SER A 53 6.02 0.47 -10.91
N ALA A 54 6.31 -0.13 -12.07
CA ALA A 54 5.79 -1.44 -12.46
C ALA A 54 6.15 -2.57 -11.46
N PRO A 55 7.38 -2.65 -10.90
CA PRO A 55 7.72 -3.60 -9.85
C PRO A 55 6.78 -3.53 -8.64
N MET A 56 6.45 -2.31 -8.19
CA MET A 56 5.58 -2.08 -7.05
C MET A 56 4.14 -2.51 -7.34
N GLY A 57 3.67 -2.28 -8.57
CA GLY A 57 2.37 -2.75 -9.04
C GLY A 57 2.27 -4.28 -9.06
N ALA A 58 3.26 -4.96 -9.64
CA ALA A 58 3.34 -6.42 -9.66
C ALA A 58 3.38 -7.01 -8.24
N TRP A 59 4.18 -6.41 -7.35
CA TRP A 59 4.26 -6.79 -5.95
C TRP A 59 2.90 -6.65 -5.23
N THR A 60 2.23 -5.52 -5.42
CA THR A 60 0.91 -5.26 -4.81
C THR A 60 -0.13 -6.26 -5.32
N GLY A 61 -0.13 -6.55 -6.62
CA GLY A 61 -1.02 -7.56 -7.22
C GLY A 61 -0.81 -8.95 -6.62
N ALA A 62 0.44 -9.39 -6.51
CA ALA A 62 0.78 -10.68 -5.89
C ALA A 62 0.33 -10.76 -4.42
N LEU A 63 0.53 -9.67 -3.64
CA LEU A 63 0.08 -9.59 -2.25
C LEU A 63 -1.44 -9.75 -2.13
N LEU A 64 -2.20 -9.11 -3.02
CA LEU A 64 -3.66 -9.20 -3.04
C LEU A 64 -4.14 -10.62 -3.39
N VAL A 65 -3.50 -11.29 -4.34
CA VAL A 65 -3.80 -12.70 -4.66
C VAL A 65 -3.57 -13.60 -3.46
N MET A 66 -2.47 -13.42 -2.72
CA MET A 66 -2.18 -14.19 -1.51
C MET A 66 -3.16 -13.92 -0.37
N LEU A 67 -3.53 -12.65 -0.17
CA LEU A 67 -4.55 -12.28 0.82
C LEU A 67 -5.89 -12.91 0.48
N HIS A 68 -6.28 -12.91 -0.80
CA HIS A 68 -7.50 -13.54 -1.28
C HIS A 68 -7.48 -15.07 -1.12
N ALA A 69 -6.33 -15.70 -1.37
CA ALA A 69 -6.12 -17.13 -1.18
C ALA A 69 -6.05 -17.56 0.30
N GLY A 70 -6.07 -16.61 1.25
CA GLY A 70 -6.00 -16.90 2.68
C GLY A 70 -4.60 -17.28 3.17
N ALA A 71 -3.55 -17.07 2.36
CA ALA A 71 -2.18 -17.46 2.70
C ALA A 71 -1.56 -16.62 3.84
N LEU A 72 -2.13 -15.43 4.11
CA LEU A 72 -1.63 -14.47 5.09
C LEU A 72 -2.71 -14.12 6.14
N PRO A 73 -3.14 -15.07 6.99
CA PRO A 73 -4.29 -14.89 7.89
C PRO A 73 -4.06 -13.77 8.93
N ARG A 74 -2.83 -13.61 9.43
CA ARG A 74 -2.49 -12.52 10.36
C ARG A 74 -2.57 -11.14 9.70
N LEU A 75 -2.05 -11.03 8.47
CA LEU A 75 -2.10 -9.78 7.72
C LEU A 75 -3.54 -9.45 7.29
N SER A 76 -4.31 -10.45 6.87
CA SER A 76 -5.74 -10.31 6.57
C SER A 76 -6.51 -9.80 7.79
N SER A 77 -6.27 -10.37 8.97
CA SER A 77 -6.87 -9.89 10.23
C SER A 77 -6.46 -8.45 10.57
N ALA A 78 -5.19 -8.10 10.40
CA ALA A 78 -4.71 -6.73 10.63
C ALA A 78 -5.31 -5.70 9.63
N LEU A 79 -5.44 -6.09 8.35
CA LEU A 79 -6.08 -5.28 7.32
C LEU A 79 -7.60 -5.20 7.49
N ALA A 80 -8.23 -6.19 8.13
CA ALA A 80 -9.62 -6.18 8.53
C ALA A 80 -9.90 -5.34 9.80
N SER A 81 -8.87 -4.76 10.41
CA SER A 81 -9.05 -3.89 11.57
C SER A 81 -9.88 -2.65 11.23
N ARG A 82 -10.56 -2.10 12.24
CA ARG A 82 -11.38 -0.88 12.09
C ARG A 82 -10.56 0.31 11.57
N ALA A 83 -9.29 0.41 11.97
CA ALA A 83 -8.40 1.47 11.54
C ALA A 83 -8.08 1.37 10.04
N SER A 84 -7.66 0.18 9.58
CA SER A 84 -7.39 -0.09 8.17
C SER A 84 -8.62 0.10 7.29
N ALA A 85 -9.79 -0.39 7.73
CA ALA A 85 -11.05 -0.15 7.04
C ALA A 85 -11.42 1.35 6.99
N SER A 86 -11.13 2.11 8.05
CA SER A 86 -11.34 3.55 8.05
C SER A 86 -10.42 4.28 7.07
N LEU A 87 -9.15 3.89 7.00
CA LEU A 87 -8.20 4.43 6.03
C LEU A 87 -8.63 4.12 4.59
N GLY A 88 -9.08 2.88 4.32
CA GLY A 88 -9.59 2.49 3.01
C GLY A 88 -10.77 3.34 2.54
N ARG A 89 -11.70 3.67 3.45
CA ARG A 89 -12.82 4.58 3.14
C ARG A 89 -12.39 6.01 2.82
N MET A 90 -11.21 6.44 3.25
CA MET A 90 -10.64 7.76 2.96
C MET A 90 -9.69 7.72 1.76
N GLY A 91 -9.58 6.59 1.05
CA GLY A 91 -8.59 6.41 -0.01
C GLY A 91 -8.70 7.47 -1.11
N TYR A 92 -9.92 7.87 -1.49
CA TYR A 92 -10.13 8.92 -2.49
C TYR A 92 -9.72 10.30 -1.97
N SER A 93 -10.15 10.69 -0.77
CA SER A 93 -9.68 11.90 -0.09
C SER A 93 -8.16 11.97 -0.02
N ILE A 94 -7.50 10.88 0.42
CA ILE A 94 -6.03 10.78 0.49
C ILE A 94 -5.43 11.00 -0.90
N TYR A 95 -5.95 10.34 -1.94
CA TYR A 95 -5.47 10.51 -3.31
C TYR A 95 -5.57 11.96 -3.79
N LEU A 96 -6.63 12.70 -3.47
CA LEU A 96 -6.75 14.09 -3.89
C LEU A 96 -5.76 15.03 -3.17
N VAL A 97 -5.54 14.82 -1.87
CA VAL A 97 -4.76 15.77 -1.06
C VAL A 97 -3.29 15.41 -0.92
N HIS A 98 -2.89 14.15 -1.13
CA HIS A 98 -1.51 13.71 -0.85
C HIS A 98 -0.46 14.45 -1.68
N ALA A 99 -0.68 14.65 -2.98
CA ALA A 99 0.30 15.30 -3.86
C ALA A 99 0.56 16.78 -3.49
N PRO A 100 -0.46 17.66 -3.36
CA PRO A 100 -0.22 19.05 -2.95
C PRO A 100 0.34 19.14 -1.53
N LEU A 101 -0.11 18.30 -0.59
CA LEU A 101 0.43 18.30 0.77
C LEU A 101 1.87 17.81 0.81
N ALA A 102 2.23 16.77 0.06
CA ALA A 102 3.60 16.32 -0.08
C ALA A 102 4.49 17.44 -0.64
N GLN A 103 4.00 18.18 -1.65
CA GLN A 103 4.72 19.33 -2.18
C GLN A 103 4.92 20.43 -1.13
N LEU A 104 3.90 20.77 -0.34
CA LEU A 104 4.02 21.75 0.73
C LEU A 104 5.00 21.30 1.81
N VAL A 105 4.91 20.04 2.25
CA VAL A 105 5.85 19.46 3.22
C VAL A 105 7.27 19.51 2.67
N TYR A 106 7.47 19.13 1.40
CA TYR A 106 8.78 19.20 0.79
C TYR A 106 9.30 20.64 0.74
N GLN A 107 8.51 21.57 0.20
CA GLN A 107 8.94 22.95 -0.04
C GLN A 107 9.21 23.73 1.24
N TYR A 108 8.41 23.53 2.29
CA TYR A 108 8.47 24.34 3.51
C TYR A 108 9.18 23.64 4.68
N LEU A 109 9.30 22.31 4.69
CA LEU A 109 9.94 21.58 5.80
C LEU A 109 11.23 20.87 5.36
N VAL A 110 11.23 20.20 4.20
CA VAL A 110 12.36 19.34 3.79
C VAL A 110 13.42 20.11 3.01
N ALA A 111 13.02 20.91 2.02
CA ALA A 111 13.91 21.65 1.14
C ALA A 111 14.76 22.74 1.84
N PRO A 112 14.23 23.54 2.79
CA PRO A 112 15.01 24.63 3.40
C PRO A 112 16.03 24.13 4.42
N ILE A 113 15.89 22.89 4.91
CA ILE A 113 16.79 22.31 5.90
C ILE A 113 17.80 21.40 5.20
N SER A 114 19.08 21.53 5.54
CA SER A 114 20.17 20.73 4.98
C SER A 114 20.19 19.30 5.53
N TRP A 115 19.13 18.54 5.29
CA TRP A 115 19.06 17.12 5.66
C TRP A 115 20.01 16.26 4.81
N PRO A 116 20.63 15.21 5.39
CA PRO A 116 21.32 14.18 4.62
C PRO A 116 20.39 13.59 3.55
N ALA A 117 20.96 13.25 2.38
CA ALA A 117 20.18 12.76 1.24
C ALA A 117 19.31 11.54 1.59
N ALA A 118 19.82 10.64 2.45
CA ALA A 118 19.09 9.46 2.93
C ALA A 118 17.89 9.79 3.84
N CYS A 119 17.94 10.91 4.57
CA CYS A 119 16.88 11.29 5.52
C CYS A 119 15.66 11.92 4.83
N ARG A 120 15.86 12.63 3.71
CA ARG A 120 14.79 13.30 2.97
C ARG A 120 13.61 12.35 2.61
N PRO A 121 13.83 11.18 1.99
CA PRO A 121 12.73 10.27 1.68
C PRO A 121 12.07 9.71 2.95
N MET A 122 12.83 9.42 4.01
CA MET A 122 12.28 8.94 5.28
C MET A 122 11.34 9.97 5.91
N ILE A 123 11.73 11.25 5.91
CA ILE A 123 10.89 12.36 6.39
C ILE A 123 9.64 12.49 5.53
N MET A 124 9.76 12.41 4.20
CA MET A 124 8.60 12.49 3.30
C MET A 124 7.62 11.34 3.51
N VAL A 125 8.11 10.10 3.66
CA VAL A 125 7.27 8.93 3.92
C VAL A 125 6.59 9.00 5.28
N THR A 126 7.28 9.50 6.32
CA THR A 126 6.72 9.54 7.68
C THR A 126 5.86 10.78 7.89
N LEU A 127 6.47 11.97 7.85
CA LEU A 127 5.81 13.24 8.10
C LEU A 127 4.82 13.60 6.99
N GLY A 128 5.21 13.39 5.73
CA GLY A 128 4.32 13.65 4.60
C GLY A 128 3.06 12.77 4.62
N ALA A 129 3.20 11.47 4.91
CA ALA A 129 2.05 10.59 5.07
C ALA A 129 1.20 10.96 6.29
N LEU A 130 1.82 11.29 7.42
CA LEU A 130 1.10 11.71 8.62
C LEU A 130 0.25 12.97 8.36
N VAL A 131 0.86 14.02 7.79
CA VAL A 131 0.16 15.26 7.43
C VAL A 131 -0.97 14.97 6.43
N THR A 132 -0.71 14.13 5.44
CA THR A 132 -1.71 13.71 4.45
C THR A 132 -2.92 13.05 5.12
N VAL A 133 -2.72 12.08 6.00
CA VAL A 133 -3.82 11.39 6.70
C VAL A 133 -4.58 12.35 7.61
N LEU A 134 -3.88 13.24 8.32
CA LEU A 134 -4.49 14.22 9.21
C LEU A 134 -5.37 15.22 8.46
N VAL A 135 -4.99 15.64 7.25
CA VAL A 135 -5.77 16.57 6.42
C VAL A 135 -6.85 15.84 5.61
N ALA A 136 -6.59 14.59 5.18
CA ALA A 136 -7.57 13.78 4.48
C ALA A 136 -8.78 13.46 5.36
N TYR A 137 -8.60 13.29 6.68
CA TYR A 137 -9.71 13.00 7.60
C TYR A 137 -10.82 14.07 7.61
N PRO A 138 -10.54 15.37 7.85
CA PRO A 138 -11.56 16.41 7.77
C PRO A 138 -12.10 16.57 6.35
N PHE A 139 -11.28 16.45 5.31
CA PHE A 139 -11.75 16.50 3.92
C PHE A 139 -12.76 15.38 3.62
N TYR A 140 -12.48 14.15 4.04
CA TYR A 140 -13.39 13.02 3.95
C TYR A 140 -14.71 13.31 4.68
N ARG A 141 -14.63 13.83 5.91
CA ARG A 141 -15.80 14.06 6.75
C ARG A 141 -16.69 15.19 6.22
N LEU A 142 -16.10 16.27 5.71
CA LEU A 142 -16.80 17.50 5.33
C LEU A 142 -17.24 17.50 3.87
N VAL A 143 -16.50 16.81 2.99
CA VAL A 143 -16.73 16.83 1.54
C VAL A 143 -17.20 15.44 1.08
N GLU A 144 -16.31 14.45 1.10
CA GLU A 144 -16.57 13.15 0.46
C GLU A 144 -17.80 12.43 1.04
N ARG A 145 -17.88 12.33 2.38
CA ARG A 145 -18.97 11.59 3.04
C ARG A 145 -20.36 12.16 2.72
N PRO A 146 -20.62 13.48 2.80
CA PRO A 146 -21.88 14.07 2.33
C PRO A 146 -22.23 13.74 0.88
N PHE A 147 -21.27 13.83 -0.05
CA PHE A 147 -21.50 13.51 -1.46
C PHE A 147 -21.86 12.04 -1.68
N HIS A 148 -21.18 11.11 -0.99
CA HIS A 148 -21.54 9.68 -1.02
C HIS A 148 -22.95 9.40 -0.46
N LEU A 149 -23.43 10.20 0.50
CA LEU A 149 -24.79 10.07 1.01
C LEU A 149 -25.82 10.65 0.04
N LEU A 150 -25.49 11.77 -0.61
CA LEU A 150 -26.33 12.40 -1.63
C LEU A 150 -26.49 11.50 -2.85
N SER A 151 -25.40 10.86 -3.32
CA SER A 151 -25.43 9.99 -4.50
C SER A 151 -26.26 8.72 -4.34
N ARG A 152 -26.61 8.33 -3.10
CA ARG A 152 -27.51 7.20 -2.83
C ARG A 152 -28.99 7.58 -2.87
N ARG A 153 -29.30 8.88 -2.94
CA ARG A 153 -30.67 9.41 -2.93
C ARG A 153 -31.18 9.81 -4.31
N LEU A 154 -30.27 9.96 -5.28
CA LEU A 154 -30.54 10.19 -6.69
C LEU A 154 -30.61 8.85 -7.41
#